data_AF-A0A059KMK9-F1
#
_entry.id   AF-A0A059KMK9-F1
#
_cell.length_a   1.000
_cell.length_b   1.000
_cell.length_c   1.000
_cell.angle_alpha   90.00
_cell.angle_beta   90.00
_cell.angle_gamma   90.00
#
_symmetry.space_group_name_H-M   'P 1'
#
loop_
_entity.id
_entity.type
_entity.pdbx_description
1 polymer ?
#
loop_
_entity_poly.entity_id
_entity_poly.type
_entity_poly.pdbx_seq_one_letter_code
_entity_poly.pdbx_strand_id
1 'polypeptide(L)'
;MTNTSDPDQHHTGTGQTLPIRFTASGRDYARLWLRNLGLTLITLGLYLPFARAHRLRFFRQHTQVDGEALDFDGDGREMLRPHLLLCAVLLLYILIAHEMPLGAALLLLGALPFWPTLMLRSLRWRLAHTRWRGRRLAFHGDAAGARAVFLPAAAPLAVLLIGQALLAGPQAEFDDGGGWLMPALVSLALLALLALLPWLHARLSRYRHANFGLNADAGAGAGTGPAAQAERTGLDASVEPRHFYRLHGGVLAGLAGALLINLLFATWIDTLLAAAPVLTGLLLDMTLLLALRAWLVAGTQALLWNHTRSAHYRFACHLPLSRLLLLSLKNLLLCVLTLGLYWPHAVVATTRLRLESITLSRLPGTN
;
A
#
# COMPACT_ATOMS: atom_id res chain seq x y z
N MET A 1 55.81 37.86 -3.30
CA MET A 1 55.81 36.56 -4.02
C MET A 1 55.83 35.45 -2.99
N THR A 2 54.70 34.77 -2.78
CA THR A 2 54.57 33.30 -2.71
C THR A 2 53.14 32.98 -2.30
N ASN A 3 52.38 32.78 -3.36
CA ASN A 3 51.06 32.18 -3.46
C ASN A 3 51.04 30.84 -2.67
N THR A 4 50.17 30.72 -1.68
CA THR A 4 49.82 29.42 -1.08
C THR A 4 48.42 29.09 -1.58
N SER A 5 48.42 28.40 -2.72
CA SER A 5 47.26 27.79 -3.34
C SER A 5 46.71 26.68 -2.44
N ASP A 6 45.49 26.90 -1.96
CA ASP A 6 44.59 25.95 -1.31
C ASP A 6 44.22 24.83 -2.31
N PRO A 7 44.63 23.58 -2.11
CA PRO A 7 44.23 22.47 -2.96
C PRO A 7 43.20 21.63 -2.19
N ASP A 8 41.91 21.94 -2.36
CA ASP A 8 40.80 20.97 -2.33
C ASP A 8 39.43 21.67 -2.39
N GLN A 9 39.21 22.41 -3.48
CA GLN A 9 37.86 22.70 -3.95
C GLN A 9 37.57 21.92 -5.22
N HIS A 10 37.52 20.60 -5.10
CA HIS A 10 36.73 19.79 -6.01
C HIS A 10 35.25 20.01 -5.70
N HIS A 11 34.71 21.12 -6.21
CA HIS A 11 33.29 21.28 -6.52
C HIS A 11 32.92 20.27 -7.61
N THR A 12 32.93 18.99 -7.26
CA THR A 12 32.16 17.99 -8.00
C THR A 12 30.71 18.39 -7.78
N GLY A 13 30.00 18.73 -8.86
CA GLY A 13 28.60 19.13 -8.88
C GLY A 13 27.69 18.04 -8.31
N THR A 14 27.75 17.86 -6.99
CA THR A 14 27.02 16.88 -6.22
C THR A 14 25.77 17.59 -5.74
N GLY A 15 24.64 17.21 -6.35
CA GLY A 15 23.34 17.77 -6.03
C GLY A 15 23.08 17.86 -4.53
N GLN A 16 22.54 18.98 -4.07
CA GLN A 16 22.18 19.20 -2.67
C GLN A 16 21.28 18.05 -2.19
N THR A 17 21.69 17.37 -1.13
CA THR A 17 20.87 16.32 -0.50
C THR A 17 19.87 16.98 0.45
N LEU A 18 18.59 16.63 0.30
CA LEU A 18 17.47 17.11 1.09
C LEU A 18 17.03 15.96 2.01
N PRO A 19 17.41 15.97 3.29
CA PRO A 19 17.09 14.88 4.21
C PRO A 19 15.60 14.85 4.53
N ILE A 20 15.05 13.64 4.67
CA ILE A 20 13.69 13.41 5.15
C ILE A 20 13.76 13.02 6.62
N ARG A 21 13.08 13.77 7.49
CA ARG A 21 13.01 13.52 8.93
C ARG A 21 11.57 13.33 9.36
N PHE A 22 11.32 12.35 10.23
CA PHE A 22 10.00 12.14 10.81
C PHE A 22 10.01 12.52 12.29
N THR A 23 9.30 13.57 12.69
CA THR A 23 9.40 14.13 14.06
C THR A 23 8.36 13.60 15.04
N ALA A 24 7.44 12.74 14.61
CA ALA A 24 6.34 12.30 15.46
C ALA A 24 6.79 11.42 16.63
N SER A 25 6.15 11.64 17.79
CA SER A 25 6.24 10.76 18.95
C SER A 25 5.14 9.69 18.94
N GLY A 26 5.47 8.49 19.43
CA GLY A 26 4.50 7.40 19.59
C GLY A 26 3.37 7.75 20.55
N ARG A 27 3.68 8.51 21.63
CA ARG A 27 2.68 8.94 22.62
C ARG A 27 1.67 9.93 22.04
N ASP A 28 2.13 10.86 21.22
CA ASP A 28 1.26 11.87 20.58
C ASP A 28 0.29 11.19 19.61
N TYR A 29 0.80 10.24 18.82
CA TYR A 29 -0.04 9.45 17.94
C TYR A 29 -0.99 8.53 18.71
N ALA A 30 -0.57 7.94 19.82
CA ALA A 30 -1.42 7.07 20.65
C ALA A 30 -2.64 7.83 21.19
N ARG A 31 -2.46 9.06 21.68
CA ARG A 31 -3.58 9.93 22.14
C ARG A 31 -4.57 10.21 21.01
N LEU A 32 -4.06 10.55 19.83
CA LEU A 32 -4.89 10.78 18.64
C LEU A 32 -5.64 9.52 18.21
N TRP A 33 -4.94 8.38 18.18
CA TRP A 33 -5.48 7.10 17.77
C TRP A 33 -6.57 6.62 18.72
N LEU A 34 -6.36 6.71 20.04
CA LEU A 34 -7.33 6.27 21.04
C LEU A 34 -8.63 7.06 20.95
N ARG A 35 -8.56 8.39 20.80
CA ARG A 35 -9.73 9.24 20.56
C ARG A 35 -10.49 8.82 19.30
N ASN A 36 -9.76 8.61 18.20
CA ASN A 36 -10.38 8.20 16.94
C ASN A 36 -10.95 6.78 17.00
N LEU A 37 -10.33 5.87 17.74
CA LEU A 37 -10.83 4.51 17.95
C LEU A 37 -12.15 4.55 18.71
N GLY A 38 -12.22 5.27 19.84
CA GLY A 38 -13.46 5.42 20.61
C GLY A 38 -14.62 5.96 19.77
N LEU A 39 -14.38 7.04 19.01
CA LEU A 39 -15.39 7.60 18.11
C LEU A 39 -15.79 6.65 16.98
N THR A 40 -14.85 5.85 16.47
CA THR A 40 -15.14 4.85 15.43
C THR A 40 -16.01 3.73 15.96
N LEU A 41 -15.76 3.26 17.18
CA LEU A 41 -16.57 2.23 17.83
C LEU A 41 -17.99 2.73 18.14
N ILE A 42 -18.11 3.93 18.74
CA ILE A 42 -19.41 4.54 19.08
C ILE A 42 -20.28 4.77 17.84
N THR A 43 -19.67 5.12 16.70
CA THR A 43 -20.38 5.38 15.44
C THR A 43 -20.48 4.16 14.53
N LEU A 44 -20.14 2.96 15.03
CA LEU A 44 -20.15 1.70 14.26
C LEU A 44 -19.41 1.81 12.90
N GLY A 45 -18.28 2.50 12.88
CA GLY A 45 -17.45 2.66 11.68
C GLY A 45 -17.77 3.88 10.81
N LEU A 46 -18.84 4.65 11.08
CA LEU A 46 -19.17 5.84 10.30
C LEU A 46 -18.13 6.97 10.47
N TYR A 47 -17.41 7.02 11.59
CA TYR A 47 -16.36 8.01 11.84
C TYR A 47 -15.01 7.70 11.16
N LEU A 48 -14.85 6.54 10.51
CA LEU A 48 -13.60 6.14 9.82
C LEU A 48 -13.03 7.21 8.86
N PRO A 49 -13.82 7.94 8.06
CA PRO A 49 -13.31 8.97 7.16
C PRO A 49 -12.61 10.12 7.90
N PHE A 50 -13.16 10.58 9.03
CA PHE A 50 -12.54 11.59 9.87
C PHE A 50 -11.27 11.08 10.55
N ALA A 51 -11.31 9.86 11.08
CA ALA A 51 -10.13 9.22 11.66
C ALA A 51 -8.98 9.11 10.65
N ARG A 52 -9.29 8.78 9.38
CA ARG A 52 -8.32 8.75 8.27
C ARG A 52 -7.74 10.13 7.97
N ALA A 53 -8.55 11.18 7.92
CA ALA A 53 -8.10 12.55 7.68
C ALA A 53 -7.20 13.06 8.82
N HIS A 54 -7.58 12.84 10.08
CA HIS A 54 -6.76 13.18 11.24
C HIS A 54 -5.41 12.46 11.24
N ARG A 55 -5.40 11.15 10.94
CA ARG A 55 -4.16 10.38 10.79
C ARG A 55 -3.28 10.99 9.70
N LEU A 56 -3.83 11.27 8.52
CA LEU A 56 -3.06 11.82 7.42
C LEU A 56 -2.46 13.18 7.77
N ARG A 57 -3.24 14.07 8.38
CA ARG A 57 -2.80 15.37 8.88
C ARG A 57 -1.63 15.23 9.85
N PHE A 58 -1.78 14.38 10.86
CA PHE A 58 -0.74 14.12 11.86
C PHE A 58 0.56 13.64 11.21
N PHE A 59 0.51 12.64 10.32
CA PHE A 59 1.72 12.11 9.70
C PHE A 59 2.39 13.12 8.76
N ARG A 60 1.62 13.95 8.03
CA ARG A 60 2.19 14.95 7.12
C ARG A 60 2.88 16.09 7.87
N GLN A 61 2.23 16.65 8.89
CA GLN A 61 2.82 17.71 9.72
C GLN A 61 4.10 17.29 10.45
N HIS A 62 4.26 15.99 10.71
CA HIS A 62 5.49 15.43 11.30
C HIS A 62 6.48 14.86 10.28
N THR A 63 6.23 15.00 8.98
CA THR A 63 7.19 14.64 7.92
C THR A 63 7.84 15.92 7.42
N GLN A 64 9.13 16.06 7.65
CA GLN A 64 9.94 17.18 7.19
C GLN A 64 10.82 16.74 6.02
N VAL A 65 10.93 17.61 5.00
CA VAL A 65 11.83 17.45 3.87
C VAL A 65 12.65 18.73 3.79
N ASP A 66 13.97 18.63 3.94
CA ASP A 66 14.88 19.80 4.01
C ASP A 66 14.54 20.76 5.16
N GLY A 67 14.15 20.19 6.32
CA GLY A 67 13.77 20.96 7.51
C GLY A 67 12.36 21.55 7.48
N GLU A 68 11.72 21.68 6.31
CA GLU A 68 10.34 22.16 6.18
C GLU A 68 9.32 21.02 6.30
N ALA A 69 8.30 21.20 7.15
CA ALA A 69 7.23 20.21 7.34
C ALA A 69 6.25 20.20 6.16
N LEU A 70 5.69 19.03 5.86
CA LEU A 70 4.58 18.93 4.92
C LEU A 70 3.27 19.43 5.56
N ASP A 71 2.58 20.32 4.88
CA ASP A 71 1.25 20.75 5.31
C ASP A 71 0.17 19.83 4.76
N PHE A 72 -0.91 19.68 5.54
CA PHE A 72 -2.10 18.96 5.12
C PHE A 72 -3.39 19.67 5.54
N ASP A 73 -4.19 20.11 4.55
CA ASP A 73 -5.42 20.88 4.76
C ASP A 73 -6.72 20.08 4.54
N GLY A 74 -6.65 18.79 4.20
CA GLY A 74 -7.83 17.98 3.86
C GLY A 74 -8.81 17.73 5.01
N ASP A 75 -10.12 17.78 4.69
CA ASP A 75 -11.23 17.49 5.60
C ASP A 75 -11.80 16.07 5.38
N GLY A 76 -12.09 15.36 6.49
CA GLY A 76 -12.70 14.04 6.46
C GLY A 76 -14.11 14.03 5.86
N ARG A 77 -14.83 15.16 5.84
CA ARG A 77 -16.17 15.26 5.24
C ARG A 77 -16.19 14.90 3.76
N GLU A 78 -15.14 15.24 3.02
CA GLU A 78 -15.00 14.92 1.60
C GLU A 78 -14.91 13.41 1.33
N MET A 79 -14.48 12.64 2.33
CA MET A 79 -14.37 11.19 2.26
C MET A 79 -15.65 10.46 2.71
N LEU A 80 -16.68 11.16 3.21
CA LEU A 80 -17.91 10.54 3.72
C LEU A 80 -18.74 9.88 2.63
N ARG A 81 -19.04 10.61 1.54
CA ARG A 81 -19.88 10.10 0.44
C ARG A 81 -19.39 8.76 -0.12
N PRO A 82 -18.12 8.59 -0.53
CA PRO A 82 -17.63 7.30 -1.03
C PRO A 82 -17.60 6.23 0.08
N HIS A 83 -17.43 6.61 1.35
CA HIS A 83 -17.46 5.67 2.47
C HIS A 83 -18.88 5.15 2.74
N LEU A 84 -19.89 6.01 2.71
CA LEU A 84 -21.30 5.63 2.85
C LEU A 84 -21.76 4.74 1.70
N LEU A 85 -21.34 5.04 0.46
CA LEU A 85 -21.60 4.17 -0.69
C LEU A 85 -21.00 2.78 -0.49
N LEU A 86 -19.74 2.70 -0.02
CA LEU A 86 -19.09 1.42 0.29
C LEU A 86 -19.84 0.65 1.38
N CYS A 87 -20.26 1.34 2.45
CA CYS A 87 -21.04 0.73 3.53
C CYS A 87 -22.38 0.20 3.01
N ALA A 88 -23.07 0.94 2.14
CA ALA A 88 -24.34 0.52 1.55
C ALA A 88 -24.17 -0.72 0.65
N VAL A 89 -23.15 -0.75 -0.23
CA VAL A 89 -22.87 -1.91 -1.08
C VAL A 89 -22.48 -3.13 -0.24
N LEU A 90 -21.65 -2.95 0.80
CA LEU A 90 -21.26 -4.03 1.69
C LEU A 90 -22.45 -4.56 2.50
N LEU A 91 -23.31 -3.68 3.01
CA LEU A 91 -24.53 -4.06 3.71
C LEU A 91 -25.45 -4.86 2.78
N LEU A 92 -25.69 -4.36 1.57
CA LEU A 92 -26.49 -5.07 0.58
C LEU A 92 -25.90 -6.45 0.26
N TYR A 93 -24.58 -6.56 0.09
CA TYR A 93 -23.90 -7.83 -0.10
C TYR A 93 -24.16 -8.79 1.07
N ILE A 94 -23.98 -8.35 2.32
CA ILE A 94 -24.23 -9.18 3.51
C ILE A 94 -25.68 -9.67 3.57
N LEU A 95 -26.64 -8.81 3.20
CA LEU A 95 -28.07 -9.14 3.22
C LEU A 95 -28.47 -10.17 2.14
N ILE A 96 -27.84 -10.15 0.97
CA ILE A 96 -28.24 -11.01 -0.16
C ILE A 96 -27.31 -12.20 -0.39
N ALA A 97 -26.09 -12.22 0.17
CA ALA A 97 -25.10 -13.24 -0.18
C ALA A 97 -25.49 -14.66 0.23
N HIS A 98 -26.25 -14.81 1.32
CA HIS A 98 -26.73 -16.12 1.77
C HIS A 98 -27.89 -16.62 0.92
N GLU A 99 -28.90 -15.77 0.69
CA GLU A 99 -30.13 -16.16 -0.01
C GLU A 99 -29.98 -16.17 -1.54
N MET A 100 -29.16 -15.26 -2.08
CA MET A 100 -28.97 -15.02 -3.50
C MET A 100 -27.47 -14.91 -3.83
N PRO A 101 -26.68 -15.99 -3.70
CA PRO A 101 -25.23 -15.95 -3.89
C PRO A 101 -24.83 -15.43 -5.28
N LEU A 102 -25.59 -15.78 -6.33
CA LEU A 102 -25.37 -15.25 -7.68
C LEU A 102 -25.65 -13.73 -7.76
N GLY A 103 -26.71 -13.26 -7.10
CA GLY A 103 -27.02 -11.83 -6.99
C GLY A 103 -25.91 -11.06 -6.28
N ALA A 104 -25.36 -11.61 -5.19
CA ALA A 104 -24.20 -11.06 -4.51
C ALA A 104 -22.94 -11.01 -5.38
N ALA A 105 -22.65 -12.07 -6.15
CA ALA A 105 -21.53 -12.06 -7.09
C ALA A 105 -21.69 -10.97 -8.17
N LEU A 106 -22.88 -10.84 -8.74
CA LEU A 106 -23.19 -9.80 -9.74
C LEU A 106 -23.09 -8.39 -9.14
N LEU A 107 -23.54 -8.18 -7.88
CA LEU A 107 -23.38 -6.92 -7.16
C LEU A 107 -21.89 -6.53 -7.05
N LEU A 108 -21.02 -7.47 -6.64
CA LEU A 108 -19.59 -7.22 -6.51
C LEU A 108 -18.92 -6.96 -7.87
N LEU A 109 -19.35 -7.67 -8.92
CA LEU A 109 -18.86 -7.44 -10.29
C LEU A 109 -19.30 -6.09 -10.84
N GLY A 110 -20.53 -5.66 -10.56
CA GLY A 110 -21.01 -4.31 -10.88
C GLY A 110 -20.25 -3.21 -10.13
N ALA A 111 -19.80 -3.49 -8.90
CA ALA A 111 -18.97 -2.58 -8.10
C ALA A 111 -17.50 -2.50 -8.57
N LEU A 112 -17.01 -3.50 -9.31
CA LEU A 112 -15.60 -3.64 -9.68
C LEU A 112 -15.00 -2.40 -10.41
N PRO A 113 -15.66 -1.77 -11.41
CA PRO A 113 -15.11 -0.60 -12.11
C PRO A 113 -14.98 0.65 -11.22
N PHE A 114 -15.72 0.69 -10.11
CA PHE A 114 -15.66 1.79 -9.16
C PHE A 114 -14.39 1.74 -8.32
N TRP A 115 -13.85 0.55 -8.02
CA TRP A 115 -12.64 0.39 -7.21
C TRP A 115 -11.43 1.22 -7.71
N PRO A 116 -10.95 1.09 -8.97
CA PRO A 116 -9.84 1.89 -9.48
C PRO A 116 -10.16 3.40 -9.49
N THR A 117 -11.43 3.75 -9.74
CA THR A 117 -11.89 5.15 -9.75
C THR A 117 -11.84 5.76 -8.34
N LEU A 118 -12.26 5.02 -7.32
CA LEU A 118 -12.19 5.44 -5.92
C LEU A 118 -10.75 5.55 -5.43
N MET A 119 -9.90 4.59 -5.80
CA MET A 119 -8.46 4.66 -5.52
C MET A 119 -7.85 5.94 -6.10
N LEU A 120 -8.18 6.27 -7.35
CA LEU A 120 -7.71 7.47 -8.02
C LEU A 120 -8.18 8.75 -7.32
N ARG A 121 -9.48 8.85 -7.03
CA ARG A 121 -10.06 9.98 -6.28
C ARG A 121 -9.38 10.14 -4.92
N SER A 122 -9.15 9.04 -4.22
CA SER A 122 -8.44 9.02 -2.93
C SER A 122 -7.00 9.52 -3.05
N LEU A 123 -6.25 9.10 -4.09
CA LEU A 123 -4.88 9.57 -4.34
C LEU A 123 -4.84 11.06 -4.68
N ARG A 124 -5.69 11.52 -5.61
CA ARG A 124 -5.79 12.93 -6.01
C ARG A 124 -6.14 13.82 -4.82
N TRP A 125 -7.14 13.42 -4.03
CA TRP A 125 -7.55 14.15 -2.83
C TRP A 125 -6.40 14.29 -1.83
N ARG A 126 -5.67 13.20 -1.54
CA ARG A 126 -4.55 13.24 -0.59
C ARG A 126 -3.44 14.19 -1.05
N LEU A 127 -3.09 14.16 -2.33
CA LEU A 127 -1.99 14.97 -2.84
C LEU A 127 -2.39 16.44 -3.00
N ALA A 128 -3.59 16.74 -3.52
CA ALA A 128 -4.07 18.11 -3.67
C ALA A 128 -4.12 18.88 -2.34
N HIS A 129 -4.35 18.14 -1.25
CA HIS A 129 -4.34 18.67 0.11
C HIS A 129 -2.98 18.58 0.82
N THR A 130 -1.92 18.10 0.17
CA THR A 130 -0.57 18.09 0.74
C THR A 130 0.27 19.18 0.08
N ARG A 131 0.94 20.02 0.88
CA ARG A 131 1.85 21.07 0.38
C ARG A 131 3.27 20.87 0.90
N TRP A 132 4.24 21.29 0.10
CA TRP A 132 5.66 21.36 0.46
C TRP A 132 6.23 22.68 -0.08
N ARG A 133 6.84 23.49 0.79
CA ARG A 133 7.34 24.84 0.47
C ARG A 133 6.30 25.72 -0.25
N GLY A 134 5.04 25.64 0.18
CA GLY A 134 3.90 26.34 -0.44
C GLY A 134 3.33 25.71 -1.73
N ARG A 135 4.05 24.78 -2.37
CA ARG A 135 3.59 24.10 -3.61
C ARG A 135 2.75 22.87 -3.31
N ARG A 136 1.62 22.71 -4.01
CA ARG A 136 0.72 21.55 -3.86
C ARG A 136 1.28 20.35 -4.62
N LEU A 137 1.26 19.19 -3.97
CA LEU A 137 1.45 17.91 -4.64
C LEU A 137 0.23 17.60 -5.51
N ALA A 138 0.44 16.89 -6.61
CA ALA A 138 -0.61 16.55 -7.55
C ALA A 138 -0.48 15.12 -8.09
N PHE A 139 -1.62 14.57 -8.51
CA PHE A 139 -1.69 13.31 -9.22
C PHE A 139 -2.35 13.52 -10.58
N HIS A 140 -1.61 13.30 -11.67
CA HIS A 140 -2.03 13.60 -13.03
C HIS A 140 -2.66 12.42 -13.80
N GLY A 141 -2.68 11.23 -13.21
CA GLY A 141 -3.25 10.05 -13.87
C GLY A 141 -4.77 10.13 -13.96
N ASP A 142 -5.35 9.50 -14.99
CA ASP A 142 -6.77 9.54 -15.37
C ASP A 142 -7.53 8.24 -15.01
N ALA A 143 -8.86 8.30 -15.03
CA ALA A 143 -9.68 7.15 -14.63
C ALA A 143 -9.61 5.97 -15.61
N ALA A 144 -9.42 6.23 -16.92
CA ALA A 144 -9.31 5.16 -17.91
C ALA A 144 -7.97 4.42 -17.74
N GLY A 145 -6.87 5.16 -17.57
CA GLY A 145 -5.57 4.59 -17.23
C GLY A 145 -5.63 3.72 -15.96
N ALA A 146 -6.28 4.21 -14.90
CA ALA A 146 -6.45 3.44 -13.66
C ALA A 146 -7.26 2.15 -13.88
N ARG A 147 -8.37 2.17 -14.62
CA ARG A 147 -9.18 0.99 -14.93
C ARG A 147 -8.42 -0.02 -15.79
N ALA A 148 -7.65 0.44 -16.77
CA ALA A 148 -6.84 -0.40 -17.63
C ALA A 148 -5.80 -1.23 -16.84
N VAL A 149 -5.34 -0.73 -15.68
CA VAL A 149 -4.45 -1.49 -14.78
C VAL A 149 -5.12 -2.76 -14.27
N PHE A 150 -6.39 -2.68 -13.86
CA PHE A 150 -7.11 -3.79 -13.22
C PHE A 150 -7.85 -4.70 -14.20
N LEU A 151 -8.03 -4.28 -15.45
CA LEU A 151 -8.81 -5.01 -16.45
C LEU A 151 -8.41 -6.49 -16.59
N PRO A 152 -7.11 -6.88 -16.62
CA PRO A 152 -6.75 -8.30 -16.75
C PRO A 152 -7.12 -9.17 -15.54
N ALA A 153 -7.31 -8.57 -14.36
CA ALA A 153 -7.78 -9.29 -13.19
C ALA A 153 -9.31 -9.47 -13.17
N ALA A 154 -10.06 -8.75 -14.02
CA ALA A 154 -11.52 -8.76 -13.99
C ALA A 154 -12.11 -10.12 -14.42
N ALA A 155 -11.58 -10.72 -15.49
CA ALA A 155 -12.06 -12.01 -15.99
C ALA A 155 -11.87 -13.17 -14.99
N PRO A 156 -10.67 -13.44 -14.46
CA PRO A 156 -10.50 -14.51 -13.48
C PRO A 156 -11.23 -14.20 -12.16
N LEU A 157 -11.39 -12.92 -11.79
CA LEU A 157 -12.24 -12.55 -10.65
C LEU A 157 -13.72 -12.85 -10.91
N ALA A 158 -14.22 -12.63 -12.12
CA ALA A 158 -15.60 -12.99 -12.49
C ALA A 158 -15.82 -14.50 -12.44
N VAL A 159 -14.90 -15.29 -13.01
CA VAL A 159 -14.95 -16.76 -12.92
C VAL A 159 -14.93 -17.21 -11.47
N LEU A 160 -14.06 -16.63 -10.64
CA LEU A 160 -13.99 -16.95 -9.22
C LEU A 160 -15.31 -16.64 -8.50
N LEU A 161 -15.84 -15.42 -8.64
CA LEU A 161 -17.04 -14.99 -7.92
C LEU A 161 -18.30 -15.73 -8.38
N ILE A 162 -18.49 -15.89 -9.69
CA ILE A 162 -19.63 -16.63 -10.25
C ILE A 162 -19.51 -18.12 -9.91
N GLY A 163 -18.32 -18.69 -10.07
CA GLY A 163 -18.09 -20.09 -9.75
C GLY A 163 -18.38 -20.41 -8.29
N GLN A 164 -17.87 -19.59 -7.35
CA GLN A 164 -18.18 -19.73 -5.93
C GLN A 164 -19.68 -19.60 -5.64
N ALA A 165 -20.35 -18.64 -6.28
CA ALA A 165 -21.79 -18.46 -6.11
C ALA A 165 -22.61 -19.66 -6.62
N LEU A 166 -22.17 -20.32 -7.69
CA LEU A 166 -22.82 -21.53 -8.22
C LEU A 166 -22.57 -22.73 -7.30
N LEU A 167 -21.35 -22.88 -6.78
CA LEU A 167 -21.00 -23.95 -5.82
C LEU A 167 -21.75 -23.81 -4.48
N ALA A 168 -22.08 -22.59 -4.07
CA ALA A 168 -22.81 -22.32 -2.82
C ALA A 168 -24.34 -22.38 -2.99
N GLY A 169 -24.86 -22.48 -4.22
CA GLY A 169 -26.29 -22.42 -4.48
C GLY A 169 -27.02 -23.75 -4.24
N PRO A 170 -28.35 -23.72 -4.07
CA PRO A 170 -29.16 -24.94 -3.84
C PRO A 170 -29.07 -25.95 -4.98
N GLN A 171 -28.78 -25.49 -6.20
CA GLN A 171 -28.58 -26.31 -7.40
C GLN A 171 -27.23 -27.06 -7.45
N ALA A 172 -26.41 -27.02 -6.40
CA ALA A 172 -25.13 -27.72 -6.32
C ALA A 172 -25.32 -29.24 -6.06
N GLU A 173 -26.12 -29.92 -6.88
CA GLU A 173 -26.09 -31.38 -7.00
C GLU A 173 -25.10 -31.72 -8.13
N PHE A 174 -23.96 -32.27 -7.74
CA PHE A 174 -22.92 -32.66 -8.68
C PHE A 174 -23.16 -34.10 -9.13
N ASP A 175 -23.55 -34.27 -10.40
CA ASP A 175 -23.66 -35.57 -11.05
C ASP A 175 -22.29 -36.28 -11.12
N ASP A 176 -22.30 -37.62 -11.06
CA ASP A 176 -21.10 -38.47 -10.90
C ASP A 176 -20.03 -38.31 -12.00
N GLY A 177 -20.36 -37.71 -13.14
CA GLY A 177 -19.45 -37.54 -14.28
C GLY A 177 -18.77 -36.17 -14.42
N GLY A 178 -19.25 -35.12 -13.75
CA GLY A 178 -18.89 -33.71 -14.07
C GLY A 178 -18.67 -32.78 -12.88
N GLY A 179 -18.88 -33.25 -11.65
CA GLY A 179 -18.82 -32.45 -10.44
C GLY A 179 -17.52 -31.70 -10.16
N TRP A 180 -16.41 -32.22 -10.68
CA TRP A 180 -15.07 -31.67 -10.46
C TRP A 180 -14.76 -30.42 -11.30
N LEU A 181 -15.48 -30.20 -12.40
CA LEU A 181 -15.18 -29.12 -13.35
C LEU A 181 -15.30 -27.73 -12.72
N MET A 182 -16.38 -27.48 -11.97
CA MET A 182 -16.62 -26.17 -11.35
C MET A 182 -15.59 -25.84 -10.25
N PRO A 183 -15.29 -26.75 -9.29
CA PRO A 183 -14.19 -26.55 -8.35
C PRO A 183 -12.83 -26.36 -9.03
N ALA A 184 -12.55 -27.10 -10.12
CA ALA A 184 -11.31 -26.94 -10.87
C ALA A 184 -11.22 -25.56 -11.55
N LEU A 185 -12.30 -25.07 -12.16
CA LEU A 185 -12.35 -23.72 -12.75
C LEU A 185 -12.17 -22.61 -11.70
N VAL A 186 -12.82 -22.74 -10.55
CA VAL A 186 -12.68 -21.84 -9.40
C VAL A 186 -11.23 -21.82 -8.90
N SER A 187 -10.63 -22.99 -8.76
CA SER A 187 -9.23 -23.14 -8.33
C SER A 187 -8.26 -22.55 -9.35
N LEU A 188 -8.48 -22.80 -10.63
CA LEU A 188 -7.67 -22.23 -11.72
C LEU A 188 -7.81 -20.70 -11.76
N ALA A 189 -9.01 -20.17 -11.56
CA ALA A 189 -9.26 -18.73 -11.50
C ALA A 189 -8.55 -18.08 -10.30
N LEU A 190 -8.57 -18.74 -9.13
CA LEU A 190 -7.80 -18.31 -7.97
C LEU A 190 -6.28 -18.31 -8.25
N LEU A 191 -5.75 -19.38 -8.85
CA LEU A 191 -4.34 -19.47 -9.23
C LEU A 191 -3.96 -18.38 -10.25
N ALA A 192 -4.83 -18.11 -11.23
CA ALA A 192 -4.65 -17.04 -12.19
C ALA A 192 -4.61 -15.66 -11.50
N LEU A 193 -5.50 -15.39 -10.54
CA LEU A 193 -5.48 -14.16 -9.76
C LEU A 193 -4.19 -14.03 -8.94
N LEU A 194 -3.76 -15.09 -8.26
CA LEU A 194 -2.51 -15.11 -7.49
C LEU A 194 -1.30 -14.84 -8.39
N ALA A 195 -1.26 -15.43 -9.59
CA ALA A 195 -0.21 -15.20 -10.58
C ALA A 195 -0.23 -13.79 -11.19
N LEU A 196 -1.40 -13.12 -11.23
CA LEU A 196 -1.56 -11.75 -11.70
C LEU A 196 -1.19 -10.70 -10.64
N LEU A 197 -1.20 -11.04 -9.34
CA LEU A 197 -0.88 -10.09 -8.26
C LEU A 197 0.45 -9.34 -8.46
N PRO A 198 1.59 -10.00 -8.76
CA PRO A 198 2.88 -9.31 -8.91
C PRO A 198 2.85 -8.36 -10.12
N TRP A 199 2.22 -8.78 -11.21
CA TRP A 199 2.05 -7.97 -12.41
C TRP A 199 1.15 -6.75 -12.17
N LEU A 200 0.03 -6.95 -11.45
CA LEU A 200 -0.89 -5.87 -11.10
C LEU A 200 -0.20 -4.85 -10.19
N HIS A 201 0.58 -5.32 -9.22
CA HIS A 201 1.39 -4.47 -8.36
C HIS A 201 2.44 -3.69 -9.15
N ALA A 202 3.12 -4.31 -10.12
CA ALA A 202 4.06 -3.64 -11.01
C ALA A 202 3.38 -2.54 -11.84
N ARG A 203 2.26 -2.87 -12.48
CA ARG A 203 1.52 -1.95 -13.35
C ARG A 203 0.91 -0.79 -12.57
N LEU A 204 0.36 -1.05 -11.39
CA LEU A 204 -0.14 -0.01 -10.49
C LEU A 204 0.98 0.89 -9.98
N SER A 205 2.13 0.32 -9.62
CA SER A 205 3.29 1.09 -9.15
C SER A 205 3.83 2.00 -10.26
N ARG A 206 3.98 1.48 -11.48
CA ARG A 206 4.35 2.27 -12.67
C ARG A 206 3.35 3.39 -12.93
N TYR A 207 2.05 3.07 -12.98
CA TYR A 207 1.00 4.06 -13.19
C TYR A 207 1.03 5.17 -12.13
N ARG A 208 1.28 4.84 -10.86
CA ARG A 208 1.37 5.82 -9.78
C ARG A 208 2.61 6.71 -9.91
N HIS A 209 3.79 6.11 -10.08
CA HIS A 209 5.06 6.84 -10.11
C HIS A 209 5.25 7.65 -11.39
N ALA A 210 4.55 7.33 -12.49
CA ALA A 210 4.53 8.15 -13.70
C ALA A 210 3.63 9.40 -13.58
N ASN A 211 2.82 9.49 -12.52
CA ASN A 211 1.75 10.48 -12.40
C ASN A 211 1.79 11.31 -11.11
N PHE A 212 2.75 11.08 -10.21
CA PHE A 212 3.01 12.02 -9.12
C PHE A 212 3.71 13.27 -9.65
N GLY A 213 3.48 14.42 -9.04
CA GLY A 213 4.23 15.63 -9.33
C GLY A 213 3.91 16.78 -8.41
N LEU A 214 4.55 17.93 -8.68
CA LEU A 214 4.27 19.21 -8.03
C LEU A 214 3.54 20.13 -9.03
N ASN A 215 2.50 20.80 -8.57
CA ASN A 215 1.89 21.88 -9.35
C ASN A 215 2.87 23.07 -9.44
N ALA A 216 2.86 23.75 -10.59
CA ALA A 216 3.54 25.04 -10.75
C ALA A 216 2.90 26.09 -9.84
N ASP A 217 3.66 27.13 -9.48
CA ASP A 217 3.20 28.19 -8.58
C ASP A 217 1.92 28.86 -9.10
N ALA A 218 0.97 29.12 -8.20
CA ALA A 218 -0.32 29.74 -8.52
C ALA A 218 -0.21 31.18 -9.06
N GLY A 219 1.00 31.78 -9.07
CA GLY A 219 1.30 33.10 -9.64
C GLY A 219 1.73 33.08 -11.11
N ALA A 220 2.09 31.92 -11.66
CA ALA A 220 2.29 31.78 -13.10
C ALA A 220 0.91 31.53 -13.73
N GLY A 221 0.42 32.49 -14.52
CA GLY A 221 -0.91 32.46 -15.13
C GLY A 221 -1.23 31.11 -15.76
N ALA A 222 -2.51 30.74 -15.78
CA ALA A 222 -3.04 29.50 -16.33
C ALA A 222 -2.71 29.33 -17.83
N GLY A 223 -1.44 29.07 -18.13
CA GLY A 223 -0.91 28.83 -19.45
C GLY A 223 -1.10 27.36 -19.76
N THR A 224 -1.94 27.07 -20.74
CA THR A 224 -2.09 25.75 -21.37
C THR A 224 -0.87 25.36 -22.23
N GLY A 225 0.33 25.84 -21.88
CA GLY A 225 1.57 25.62 -22.61
C GLY A 225 2.38 24.43 -22.07
N PRO A 226 3.33 23.89 -22.85
CA PRO A 226 4.25 22.82 -22.43
C PRO A 226 5.11 23.19 -21.20
N ALA A 227 5.24 24.47 -20.86
CA ALA A 227 5.89 24.97 -19.64
C ALA A 227 5.02 24.82 -18.36
N ALA A 228 3.71 24.55 -18.49
CA ALA A 228 2.86 24.08 -17.40
C ALA A 228 2.95 22.55 -17.21
N GLN A 229 4.04 21.93 -17.67
CA GLN A 229 4.42 20.59 -17.26
C GLN A 229 4.68 20.62 -15.75
N ALA A 230 3.64 20.26 -14.99
CA ALA A 230 3.81 19.83 -13.61
C ALA A 230 5.06 18.95 -13.51
N GLU A 231 5.90 19.19 -12.52
CA GLU A 231 7.14 18.43 -12.31
C GLU A 231 6.78 16.99 -11.99
N ARG A 232 6.56 16.18 -13.02
CA ARG A 232 6.13 14.80 -12.88
C ARG A 232 7.32 13.94 -12.55
N THR A 233 7.10 13.00 -11.66
CA THR A 233 8.01 11.89 -11.51
C THR A 233 7.79 10.90 -12.66
N GLY A 234 8.88 10.27 -13.08
CA GLY A 234 8.89 9.11 -13.95
C GLY A 234 9.55 7.95 -13.21
N LEU A 235 9.06 6.74 -13.47
CA LEU A 235 9.74 5.51 -13.09
C LEU A 235 10.58 5.04 -14.27
N ASP A 236 11.85 4.73 -14.02
CA ASP A 236 12.78 4.21 -15.03
C ASP A 236 12.20 3.00 -15.77
N ALA A 237 12.47 2.92 -17.08
CA ALA A 237 12.06 1.81 -17.93
C ALA A 237 12.61 0.47 -17.41
N SER A 238 13.78 0.49 -16.77
CA SER A 238 14.46 -0.66 -16.16
C SER A 238 13.61 -1.43 -15.13
N VAL A 239 12.59 -0.82 -14.52
CA VAL A 239 11.76 -1.45 -13.47
C VAL A 239 10.67 -2.38 -14.05
N GLU A 240 11.08 -3.45 -14.71
CA GLU A 240 10.18 -4.39 -15.39
C GLU A 240 9.30 -5.24 -14.44
N PRO A 241 8.14 -5.75 -14.92
CA PRO A 241 7.27 -6.65 -14.14
C PRO A 241 7.98 -7.88 -13.55
N ARG A 242 9.01 -8.41 -14.22
CA ARG A 242 9.80 -9.55 -13.71
C ARG A 242 10.45 -9.29 -12.35
N HIS A 243 10.79 -8.04 -12.03
CA HIS A 243 11.32 -7.69 -10.70
C HIS A 243 10.26 -7.89 -9.61
N PHE A 244 9.00 -7.60 -9.91
CA PHE A 244 7.90 -7.87 -9.00
C PHE A 244 7.63 -9.37 -8.87
N TYR A 245 7.72 -10.15 -9.95
CA TYR A 245 7.64 -11.61 -9.85
C TYR A 245 8.75 -12.19 -8.97
N ARG A 246 10.00 -11.72 -9.09
CA ARG A 246 11.07 -12.13 -8.15
C ARG A 246 10.74 -11.73 -6.72
N LEU A 247 10.22 -10.52 -6.52
CA LEU A 247 9.78 -9.99 -5.22
C LEU A 247 8.50 -10.65 -4.68
N HIS A 248 7.72 -11.41 -5.43
CA HIS A 248 6.54 -12.11 -4.89
C HIS A 248 6.73 -13.62 -4.90
N GLY A 249 7.59 -14.15 -5.78
CA GLY A 249 7.99 -15.55 -5.82
C GLY A 249 8.58 -16.02 -4.49
N GLY A 250 9.38 -15.18 -3.82
CA GLY A 250 9.84 -15.46 -2.45
C GLY A 250 8.71 -15.54 -1.41
N VAL A 251 7.62 -14.78 -1.58
CA VAL A 251 6.43 -14.86 -0.72
C VAL A 251 5.66 -16.14 -0.99
N LEU A 252 5.40 -16.45 -2.26
CA LEU A 252 4.70 -17.68 -2.65
C LEU A 252 5.47 -18.93 -2.22
N ALA A 253 6.78 -18.97 -2.42
CA ALA A 253 7.64 -20.05 -1.95
C ALA A 253 7.64 -20.17 -0.42
N GLY A 254 7.69 -19.05 0.31
CA GLY A 254 7.61 -19.03 1.77
C GLY A 254 6.27 -19.56 2.29
N LEU A 255 5.15 -19.14 1.68
CA LEU A 255 3.81 -19.64 2.02
C LEU A 255 3.66 -21.13 1.69
N ALA A 256 4.17 -21.59 0.56
CA ALA A 256 4.16 -23.01 0.18
C ALA A 256 4.99 -23.86 1.16
N GLY A 257 6.18 -23.37 1.56
CA GLY A 257 7.01 -24.02 2.57
C GLY A 257 6.32 -24.08 3.93
N ALA A 258 5.62 -23.03 4.34
CA ALA A 258 4.85 -23.01 5.59
C ALA A 258 3.66 -23.97 5.57
N LEU A 259 2.94 -24.03 4.45
CA LEU A 259 1.87 -25.00 4.25
C LEU A 259 2.42 -26.43 4.35
N LEU A 260 3.56 -26.71 3.71
CA LEU A 260 4.22 -28.02 3.79
C LEU A 260 4.63 -28.35 5.23
N ILE A 261 5.24 -27.41 5.97
CA ILE A 261 5.57 -27.59 7.38
C ILE A 261 4.31 -27.88 8.19
N ASN A 262 3.24 -27.09 8.04
CA ASN A 262 1.98 -27.33 8.74
C ASN A 262 1.38 -28.71 8.43
N LEU A 263 1.42 -29.16 7.18
CA LEU A 263 0.96 -30.50 6.78
C LEU A 263 1.81 -31.61 7.39
N LEU A 264 3.14 -31.44 7.42
CA LEU A 264 4.07 -32.39 8.05
C LEU A 264 3.97 -32.40 9.58
N PHE A 265 3.68 -31.27 10.21
CA PHE A 265 3.43 -31.20 11.65
C PHE A 265 2.06 -31.76 12.00
N ALA A 266 1.03 -31.56 11.16
CA ALA A 266 -0.31 -32.12 11.37
C ALA A 266 -0.30 -33.65 11.47
N THR A 267 0.60 -34.33 10.77
CA THR A 267 0.76 -35.80 10.86
C THR A 267 1.54 -36.26 12.09
N TRP A 268 2.22 -35.37 12.82
CA TRP A 268 2.94 -35.66 14.08
C TRP A 268 2.09 -35.35 15.35
N ILE A 269 0.89 -34.77 15.20
CA ILE A 269 0.07 -34.17 16.28
C ILE A 269 -0.78 -35.19 17.08
N ASP A 270 -0.65 -36.50 16.84
CA ASP A 270 -1.41 -37.50 17.60
C ASP A 270 -0.97 -37.64 19.09
N THR A 271 -0.01 -36.85 19.60
CA THR A 271 0.37 -36.88 21.02
C THR A 271 0.60 -35.51 21.69
N LEU A 272 -0.19 -35.29 22.76
CA LEU A 272 -0.05 -34.41 23.94
C LEU A 272 -0.28 -32.88 23.83
N LEU A 273 -1.38 -32.46 24.50
CA LEU A 273 -1.93 -31.10 24.72
C LEU A 273 -2.36 -30.32 23.47
N ALA A 274 -3.59 -30.56 23.02
CA ALA A 274 -4.24 -30.03 21.81
C ALA A 274 -4.27 -28.48 21.62
N ALA A 275 -3.77 -27.67 22.56
CA ALA A 275 -3.72 -26.21 22.42
C ALA A 275 -2.31 -25.65 22.17
N ALA A 276 -1.24 -26.31 22.65
CA ALA A 276 0.12 -25.81 22.48
C ALA A 276 0.60 -25.81 21.01
N PRO A 277 0.34 -26.85 20.19
CA PRO A 277 0.76 -26.90 18.79
C PRO A 277 0.10 -25.84 17.91
N VAL A 278 -1.20 -25.59 18.13
CA VAL A 278 -1.99 -24.62 17.36
C VAL A 278 -1.49 -23.20 17.62
N LEU A 279 -1.20 -22.86 18.89
CA LEU A 279 -0.64 -21.56 19.25
C LEU A 279 0.77 -21.39 18.68
N THR A 280 1.62 -22.43 18.71
CA THR A 280 2.95 -22.37 18.12
C THR A 280 2.91 -22.24 16.59
N GLY A 281 2.00 -22.96 15.91
CA GLY A 281 1.80 -22.85 14.46
C GLY A 281 1.31 -21.46 14.05
N LEU A 282 0.31 -20.92 14.76
CA LEU A 282 -0.20 -19.57 14.53
C LEU A 282 0.88 -18.50 14.74
N LEU A 283 1.71 -18.64 15.79
CA LEU A 283 2.82 -17.73 16.04
C LEU A 283 3.89 -17.83 14.95
N LEU A 284 4.18 -19.03 14.46
CA LEU A 284 5.13 -19.26 13.36
C LEU A 284 4.60 -18.63 12.07
N ASP A 285 3.34 -18.88 11.72
CA ASP A 285 2.68 -18.31 10.53
C ASP A 285 2.62 -16.78 10.62
N MET A 286 2.28 -16.24 11.79
CA MET A 286 2.25 -14.79 11.99
C MET A 286 3.66 -14.17 11.86
N THR A 287 4.69 -14.85 12.35
CA THR A 287 6.09 -14.43 12.21
C THR A 287 6.55 -14.50 10.76
N LEU A 288 6.19 -15.55 10.03
CA LEU A 288 6.48 -15.70 8.60
C LEU A 288 5.77 -14.61 7.79
N LEU A 289 4.46 -14.41 7.97
CA LEU A 289 3.70 -13.37 7.27
C LEU A 289 4.29 -11.98 7.50
N LEU A 290 4.79 -11.71 8.72
CA LEU A 290 5.51 -10.49 9.04
C LEU A 290 6.83 -10.37 8.28
N ALA A 291 7.60 -11.45 8.21
CA ALA A 291 8.87 -11.49 7.50
C ALA A 291 8.67 -11.29 5.98
N LEU A 292 7.68 -11.98 5.40
CA LEU A 292 7.30 -11.83 4.00
C LEU A 292 6.83 -10.40 3.70
N ARG A 293 6.03 -9.80 4.60
CA ARG A 293 5.63 -8.39 4.48
C ARG A 293 6.83 -7.44 4.56
N ALA A 294 7.76 -7.63 5.48
CA ALA A 294 8.95 -6.80 5.60
C ALA A 294 9.83 -6.89 4.35
N TRP A 295 10.01 -8.10 3.81
CA TRP A 295 10.73 -8.32 2.56
C TRP A 295 10.06 -7.64 1.36
N LEU A 296 8.74 -7.79 1.20
CA LEU A 296 7.98 -7.08 0.17
C LEU A 296 8.10 -5.57 0.30
N VAL A 297 7.92 -5.02 1.51
CA VAL A 297 7.98 -3.57 1.76
C VAL A 297 9.37 -3.03 1.49
N ALA A 298 10.43 -3.66 2.00
CA ALA A 298 11.81 -3.21 1.79
C ALA A 298 12.20 -3.29 0.31
N GLY A 299 11.93 -4.43 -0.33
CA GLY A 299 12.26 -4.66 -1.73
C GLY A 299 11.53 -3.72 -2.69
N THR A 300 10.22 -3.55 -2.53
CA THR A 300 9.43 -2.65 -3.37
C THR A 300 9.76 -1.18 -3.13
N GLN A 301 10.02 -0.77 -1.89
CA GLN A 301 10.39 0.60 -1.57
C GLN A 301 11.76 0.94 -2.17
N ALA A 302 12.76 0.06 -2.04
CA ALA A 302 14.07 0.23 -2.66
C ALA A 302 13.97 0.24 -4.19
N LEU A 303 13.28 -0.73 -4.79
CA LEU A 303 13.11 -0.84 -6.24
C LEU A 303 12.42 0.39 -6.84
N LEU A 304 11.39 0.92 -6.20
CA LEU A 304 10.63 2.05 -6.76
C LEU A 304 11.38 3.36 -6.56
N TRP A 305 11.80 3.68 -5.34
CA TRP A 305 12.40 4.98 -5.06
C TRP A 305 13.80 5.15 -5.66
N ASN A 306 14.62 4.09 -5.77
CA ASN A 306 15.93 4.19 -6.43
C ASN A 306 15.82 4.46 -7.95
N HIS A 307 14.67 4.15 -8.54
CA HIS A 307 14.39 4.27 -9.97
C HIS A 307 13.33 5.32 -10.29
N THR A 308 12.89 6.12 -9.29
CA THR A 308 11.99 7.24 -9.52
C THR A 308 12.82 8.52 -9.66
N ARG A 309 12.52 9.30 -10.70
CA ARG A 309 13.20 10.56 -11.00
C ARG A 309 12.18 11.62 -11.37
N SER A 310 12.45 12.88 -11.04
CA SER A 310 11.75 14.06 -11.54
C SER A 310 12.76 14.90 -12.34
N ALA A 311 12.28 15.94 -13.03
CA ALA A 311 13.13 16.89 -13.73
C ALA A 311 14.18 17.55 -12.79
N HIS A 312 13.81 17.79 -11.53
CA HIS A 312 14.63 18.51 -10.55
C HIS A 312 15.16 17.63 -9.42
N TYR A 313 14.56 16.46 -9.21
CA TYR A 313 14.81 15.65 -8.03
C TYR A 313 15.09 14.19 -8.39
N ARG A 314 16.08 13.60 -7.72
CA ARG A 314 16.31 12.16 -7.72
C ARG A 314 16.02 11.62 -6.33
N PHE A 315 15.43 10.43 -6.28
CA PHE A 315 15.15 9.72 -5.05
C PHE A 315 16.18 8.59 -4.89
N ALA A 316 16.61 8.37 -3.66
CA ALA A 316 17.36 7.19 -3.26
C ALA A 316 16.74 6.63 -1.98
N CYS A 317 16.74 5.31 -1.84
CA CYS A 317 16.17 4.59 -0.73
C CYS A 317 17.10 3.45 -0.31
N HIS A 318 17.62 3.57 0.91
CA HIS A 318 18.40 2.53 1.58
C HIS A 318 17.65 2.06 2.81
N LEU A 319 16.72 1.13 2.61
CA LEU A 319 15.94 0.50 3.68
C LEU A 319 16.48 -0.91 3.96
N PRO A 320 17.31 -1.10 4.99
CA PRO A 320 17.88 -2.40 5.30
C PRO A 320 16.80 -3.36 5.80
N LEU A 321 16.71 -4.52 5.15
CA LEU A 321 15.74 -5.58 5.47
C LEU A 321 15.87 -6.04 6.92
N SER A 322 17.10 -6.24 7.40
CA SER A 322 17.38 -6.69 8.77
C SER A 322 16.82 -5.74 9.83
N ARG A 323 16.99 -4.42 9.66
CA ARG A 323 16.44 -3.44 10.60
C ARG A 323 14.92 -3.42 10.56
N LEU A 324 14.31 -3.53 9.38
CA LEU A 324 12.86 -3.56 9.25
C LEU A 324 12.28 -4.84 9.87
N LEU A 325 12.93 -5.99 9.67
CA LEU A 325 12.55 -7.27 10.27
C LEU A 325 12.66 -7.23 11.79
N LEU A 326 13.81 -6.82 12.34
CA LEU A 326 14.01 -6.74 13.79
C LEU A 326 13.02 -5.77 14.44
N LEU A 327 12.78 -4.62 13.80
CA LEU A 327 11.77 -3.67 14.27
C LEU A 327 10.37 -4.26 14.22
N SER A 328 10.04 -5.00 13.16
CA SER A 328 8.75 -5.66 13.01
C SER A 328 8.54 -6.72 14.10
N LEU A 329 9.55 -7.54 14.38
CA LEU A 329 9.53 -8.56 15.43
C LEU A 329 9.34 -7.92 16.82
N LYS A 330 10.11 -6.86 17.12
CA LYS A 330 9.92 -6.07 18.36
C LYS A 330 8.51 -5.52 18.47
N ASN A 331 7.98 -4.95 17.37
CA ASN A 331 6.64 -4.40 17.34
C ASN A 331 5.57 -5.48 17.52
N LEU A 332 5.74 -6.66 16.92
CA LEU A 332 4.85 -7.80 17.08
C LEU A 332 4.81 -8.25 18.54
N LEU A 333 5.99 -8.49 19.14
CA LEU A 333 6.12 -8.91 20.53
C LEU A 333 5.41 -7.92 21.47
N LEU A 334 5.69 -6.63 21.32
CA LEU A 334 5.08 -5.59 22.16
C LEU A 334 3.57 -5.45 21.91
N CYS A 335 3.10 -5.62 20.67
CA CYS A 335 1.67 -5.65 20.38
C CYS A 335 0.99 -6.84 21.04
N VAL A 336 1.57 -8.05 20.97
CA VAL A 336 1.02 -9.24 21.64
C VAL A 336 0.98 -9.04 23.16
N LEU A 337 2.09 -8.60 23.76
CA LEU A 337 2.18 -8.37 25.20
C LEU A 337 1.21 -7.29 25.73
N THR A 338 0.82 -6.33 24.87
CA THR A 338 -0.08 -5.23 25.24
C THR A 338 -1.49 -5.39 24.68
N LEU A 339 -1.82 -6.57 24.14
CA LEU A 339 -3.12 -6.85 23.50
C LEU A 339 -3.50 -5.81 22.43
N GLY A 340 -2.50 -5.35 21.66
CA GLY A 340 -2.63 -4.38 20.58
C GLY A 340 -2.50 -2.91 21.00
N LEU A 341 -2.43 -2.58 22.29
CA LEU A 341 -2.33 -1.18 22.74
C LEU A 341 -1.02 -0.50 22.31
N TYR A 342 0.04 -1.26 22.04
CA TYR A 342 1.31 -0.75 21.50
C TYR A 342 1.25 -0.39 20.00
N TRP A 343 0.19 -0.75 19.27
CA TRP A 343 0.05 -0.48 17.83
C TRP A 343 0.42 0.96 17.39
N PRO A 344 -0.03 2.05 18.04
CA PRO A 344 0.35 3.40 17.64
C PRO A 344 1.87 3.65 17.69
N HIS A 345 2.58 3.12 18.69
CA HIS A 345 4.03 3.23 18.78
C HIS A 345 4.72 2.45 17.66
N ALA A 346 4.23 1.24 17.36
CA ALA A 346 4.72 0.43 16.26
C ALA A 346 4.59 1.15 14.91
N VAL A 347 3.43 1.77 14.63
CA VAL A 347 3.22 2.52 13.38
C VAL A 347 4.18 3.70 13.28
N VAL A 348 4.35 4.49 14.34
CA VAL A 348 5.28 5.63 14.35
C VAL A 348 6.72 5.16 14.10
N ALA A 349 7.18 4.10 14.77
CA ALA A 349 8.52 3.57 14.61
C ALA A 349 8.77 3.02 13.19
N THR A 350 7.82 2.26 12.64
CA THR A 350 7.94 1.74 11.26
C THR A 350 7.87 2.85 10.22
N THR A 351 7.03 3.87 10.41
CA THR A 351 6.98 5.03 9.51
C THR A 351 8.26 5.84 9.55
N ARG A 352 8.83 6.06 10.75
CA ARG A 352 10.13 6.72 10.92
C ARG A 352 11.21 6.02 10.11
N LEU A 353 11.42 4.72 10.34
CA LEU A 353 12.42 3.94 9.65
C LEU A 353 12.24 4.01 8.12
N ARG A 354 10.99 3.93 7.63
CA ARG A 354 10.71 3.94 6.19
C ARG A 354 10.92 5.31 5.54
N LEU A 355 10.57 6.40 6.20
CA LEU A 355 10.73 7.75 5.64
C LEU A 355 12.18 8.22 5.71
N GLU A 356 12.86 7.98 6.83
CA GLU A 356 14.26 8.39 7.03
C GLU A 356 15.24 7.55 6.21
N SER A 357 14.82 6.38 5.71
CA SER A 357 15.57 5.61 4.71
C SER A 357 15.51 6.17 3.28
N ILE A 358 14.73 7.23 3.04
CA ILE A 358 14.61 7.90 1.74
C ILE A 358 15.35 9.22 1.78
N THR A 359 16.21 9.46 0.79
CA THR A 359 16.91 10.72 0.59
C THR A 359 16.55 11.30 -0.76
N LEU A 360 16.28 12.61 -0.79
CA LEU A 360 16.03 13.37 -2.00
C LEU A 360 17.33 14.10 -2.38
N SER A 361 17.69 14.14 -3.66
CA SER A 361 18.79 14.99 -4.14
C SER A 361 18.32 15.88 -5.27
N ARG A 362 18.68 17.17 -5.21
CA ARG A 362 18.37 18.13 -6.27
C ARG A 362 19.38 17.99 -7.41
N LEU A 363 18.93 17.93 -8.65
CA LEU A 363 19.81 17.85 -9.82
C LEU A 363 20.45 19.21 -10.13
N PRO A 364 21.75 19.27 -10.48
CA PRO A 364 22.44 20.52 -10.82
C PRO A 364 21.77 21.23 -12.01
N GLY A 365 21.66 22.56 -11.95
CA GLY A 365 21.20 23.38 -13.10
C GLY A 365 19.72 23.77 -13.09
N THR A 366 19.04 23.68 -11.95
CA THR A 366 17.63 24.11 -11.84
C THR A 366 17.48 25.08 -10.66
N ASN A 367 17.28 26.35 -10.98
CA ASN A 367 17.00 27.43 -10.03
C ASN A 367 15.51 27.50 -9.72
#